data_AF-A0A9P7Z3I6-F1
#
_entry.id   AF-A0A9P7Z3I6-F1
#
_cell.length_a   1.000
_cell.length_b   1.000
_cell.length_c   1.000
_cell.angle_alpha   90.00
_cell.angle_beta   90.00
_cell.angle_gamma   90.00
#
_symmetry.space_group_name_H-M   'P 1'
#
loop_
_entity.id
_entity.type
_entity.pdbx_description
1 polymer ?
#
loop_
_entity_poly.entity_id
_entity_poly.type
_entity_poly.pdbx_seq_one_letter_code
_entity_poly.pdbx_strand_id
1 'polypeptide(L)'
;MEDGAKVHAGSARLPRLSHGIRGFNWPTSPDLNPIEKVWRWMEEELKKSGYVPKSIEELKRELQKLWGRVDPRDSWHYTEHLACKSEDVIAVRGLATIY
;
A
#
# COMPACT_ATOMS: atom_id res chain seq x y z
N MET A 1 -6.07 2.64 -6.54
CA MET A 1 -5.30 3.81 -6.08
C MET A 1 -3.86 3.54 -6.44
N GLU A 2 -3.16 4.53 -6.98
CA GLU A 2 -1.75 4.43 -7.39
C GLU A 2 -1.00 5.57 -6.72
N ASP A 3 0.31 5.43 -6.54
CA ASP A 3 1.13 6.50 -5.98
C ASP A 3 1.38 7.61 -7.01
N GLY A 4 2.09 8.66 -6.59
CA GLY A 4 2.45 9.80 -7.43
C GLY A 4 3.54 9.53 -8.48
N ALA A 5 3.95 8.27 -8.72
CA ALA A 5 5.02 7.99 -9.67
C ALA A 5 4.65 8.39 -11.10
N LYS A 6 5.62 8.95 -11.84
CA LYS A 6 5.40 9.51 -13.19
C LYS A 6 4.82 8.51 -14.18
N VAL A 7 5.09 7.21 -13.98
CA VAL A 7 4.57 6.11 -14.81
C VAL A 7 3.03 6.03 -14.75
N HIS A 8 2.42 6.35 -13.62
CA HIS A 8 0.96 6.30 -13.41
C HIS A 8 0.21 7.45 -14.11
N ALA A 9 0.87 8.60 -14.22
CA ALA A 9 0.40 9.74 -15.00
C ALA A 9 0.68 9.58 -16.50
N GLY A 10 1.76 8.88 -16.86
CA GLY A 10 2.22 8.64 -18.22
C GLY A 10 1.69 7.33 -18.81
N SER A 11 2.57 6.34 -18.93
CA SER A 11 2.32 5.12 -19.70
C SER A 11 1.16 4.27 -19.17
N ALA A 12 0.89 4.28 -17.85
CA ALA A 12 -0.22 3.50 -17.28
C ALA A 12 -1.60 4.17 -17.47
N ARG A 13 -1.65 5.44 -17.89
CA ARG A 13 -2.90 6.19 -18.06
C ARG A 13 -3.81 5.58 -19.12
N LEU A 14 -3.26 5.24 -20.29
CA LEU A 14 -4.05 4.69 -21.41
C LEU A 14 -4.55 3.26 -21.11
N PRO A 15 -3.73 2.33 -20.60
CA PRO A 15 -4.21 1.02 -20.15
C PRO A 15 -5.32 1.10 -19.09
N ARG A 16 -5.23 2.02 -18.11
CA ARG A 16 -6.32 2.19 -17.14
C ARG A 16 -7.62 2.62 -17.81
N LEU A 17 -7.54 3.58 -18.72
CA LEU A 17 -8.71 4.08 -19.44
C LEU A 17 -9.34 2.99 -20.33
N SER A 18 -8.52 2.17 -21.00
CA SER A 18 -9.03 1.07 -21.84
C SER A 18 -9.76 -0.01 -21.04
N HIS A 19 -9.45 -0.16 -19.75
CA HIS A 19 -10.13 -1.06 -18.83
C HIS A 19 -11.27 -0.38 -18.04
N GLY A 20 -11.63 0.87 -18.36
CA GLY A 20 -12.68 1.62 -17.67
C GLY A 20 -12.31 2.03 -16.23
N ILE A 21 -11.04 1.96 -15.85
CA ILE A 21 -10.56 2.30 -14.51
C ILE A 21 -10.35 3.81 -14.42
N ARG A 22 -11.11 4.47 -13.55
CA ARG A 22 -10.94 5.90 -13.27
C ARG A 22 -9.65 6.13 -12.49
N GLY A 23 -8.87 7.12 -12.93
CA GLY A 23 -7.72 7.59 -12.16
C GLY A 23 -8.19 8.29 -10.89
N PHE A 24 -7.41 8.16 -9.83
CA PHE A 24 -7.58 8.91 -8.60
C PHE A 24 -6.34 9.78 -8.40
N ASN A 25 -6.50 11.10 -8.24
CA ASN A 25 -5.38 11.99 -7.99
C ASN A 25 -4.96 11.88 -6.52
N TRP A 26 -4.06 10.93 -6.25
CA TRP A 26 -3.56 10.64 -4.91
C TRP A 26 -2.39 11.57 -4.55
N PRO A 27 -2.31 12.11 -3.33
CA PRO A 27 -1.12 12.82 -2.88
C PRO A 27 0.09 11.87 -2.81
N THR A 28 1.30 12.41 -2.94
CA THR A 28 2.54 11.62 -2.73
C THR A 28 2.77 11.38 -1.24
N SER A 29 1.91 10.57 -0.63
CA SER A 29 1.83 10.34 0.82
C SER A 29 1.74 8.84 1.10
N PRO A 30 2.83 8.18 1.54
CA PRO A 30 2.84 6.74 1.79
C PRO A 30 2.03 6.35 3.04
N ASP A 31 1.98 7.21 4.05
CA ASP A 31 1.20 7.08 5.29
C ASP A 31 -0.31 6.90 5.04
N LEU A 32 -0.80 7.51 3.96
CA LEU A 32 -2.19 7.40 3.55
C LEU A 32 -2.47 6.16 2.70
N ASN A 33 -1.46 5.51 2.10
CA ASN A 33 -1.68 4.37 1.21
C ASN A 33 -1.90 3.07 2.02
N PRO A 34 -3.10 2.45 2.00
CA PRO A 34 -3.39 1.29 2.85
C PRO A 34 -2.47 0.09 2.63
N ILE A 35 -1.93 -0.08 1.42
CA ILE A 35 -1.07 -1.22 1.08
C ILE A 35 0.26 -1.20 1.85
N GLU A 36 0.76 -0.02 2.23
CA GLU A 36 2.00 0.12 3.00
C GLU A 36 1.89 -0.54 4.38
N LYS A 37 0.69 -0.54 4.97
CA LYS A 37 0.42 -1.23 6.23
C LYS A 37 0.51 -2.74 6.07
N VAL A 38 0.02 -3.27 4.95
CA VAL A 38 0.10 -4.71 4.63
C VAL A 38 1.55 -5.11 4.39
N TRP A 39 2.31 -4.32 3.63
CA TRP A 39 3.74 -4.57 3.42
C TRP A 39 4.53 -4.57 4.72
N ARG A 40 4.30 -3.58 5.59
CA ARG A 40 4.94 -3.52 6.91
C ARG A 40 4.63 -4.76 7.75
N TRP A 41 3.37 -5.21 7.77
CA TRP A 41 2.99 -6.44 8.47
C TRP A 41 3.70 -7.67 7.91
N MET A 42 3.77 -7.82 6.58
CA MET A 42 4.47 -8.95 5.95
C MET A 42 5.97 -8.94 6.29
N GLU A 43 6.60 -7.77 6.30
CA GLU A 43 8.01 -7.61 6.68
C GLU A 43 8.25 -8.00 8.15
N GLU A 44 7.36 -7.59 9.05
CA GLU A 44 7.40 -7.96 10.46
C GLU A 44 7.23 -9.47 10.66
N GLU A 45 6.29 -10.12 9.96
CA GLU A 45 6.09 -11.57 10.04
C GLU A 45 7.30 -12.34 9.49
N LEU A 46 7.91 -11.86 8.41
CA LEU A 46 9.13 -12.45 7.87
C LEU A 46 10.27 -12.34 8.88
N LYS A 47 10.45 -11.17 9.53
CA LYS A 47 11.44 -10.97 10.59
C LYS A 47 11.21 -11.88 11.79
N LYS A 48 9.96 -12.03 12.25
CA LYS A 48 9.60 -12.91 13.38
C LYS A 48 9.86 -14.39 13.09
N SER A 49 9.74 -14.81 11.83
CA SER A 49 9.95 -16.20 11.44
C SER A 49 11.39 -16.70 11.68
N GLY A 50 12.36 -15.78 11.82
CA GLY A 50 13.79 -16.09 11.90
C GLY A 50 14.38 -16.66 10.61
N TYR A 51 13.57 -16.81 9.55
CA TYR A 51 14.01 -17.27 8.25
C TYR A 51 14.59 -16.11 7.44
N VAL A 52 15.82 -16.30 6.95
CA VAL A 52 16.50 -15.34 6.07
C VAL A 52 16.57 -15.95 4.67
N PRO A 53 15.74 -15.48 3.72
CA PRO A 53 15.80 -15.93 2.33
C PRO A 53 17.18 -15.65 1.73
N LYS A 54 17.76 -16.63 1.04
CA LYS A 54 19.10 -16.52 0.40
C LYS A 54 19.02 -16.35 -1.11
N SER A 55 17.83 -16.44 -1.69
CA SER A 55 17.58 -16.15 -3.10
C SER A 55 16.29 -15.37 -3.31
N ILE A 56 16.15 -14.80 -4.51
CA ILE A 56 14.93 -14.09 -4.93
C ILE A 56 13.74 -15.05 -4.97
N GLU A 57 13.96 -16.31 -5.37
CA GLU A 57 12.94 -17.35 -5.44
C GLU A 57 12.43 -17.74 -4.05
N GLU A 58 13.33 -17.87 -3.08
CA GLU A 58 12.97 -18.11 -1.68
C GLU A 58 12.17 -16.94 -1.11
N LEU A 59 12.62 -15.71 -1.35
CA LEU A 59 11.91 -14.51 -0.90
C LEU A 59 10.51 -14.44 -1.50
N LYS A 60 10.37 -14.65 -2.82
CA LYS A 60 9.06 -14.67 -3.50
C LYS A 60 8.13 -15.72 -2.91
N ARG A 61 8.64 -16.93 -2.64
CA ARG A 61 7.85 -18.03 -2.07
C ARG A 61 7.34 -17.66 -0.67
N GLU A 62 8.19 -17.13 0.20
CA GLU A 62 7.76 -16.75 1.55
C GLU A 62 6.81 -15.56 1.54
N LEU A 63 7.03 -14.56 0.69
CA LEU A 63 6.10 -13.44 0.52
C LEU A 63 4.73 -13.93 0.02
N GLN A 64 4.67 -14.88 -0.91
CA GLN A 64 3.40 -15.46 -1.36
C GLN A 64 2.66 -16.21 -0.25
N LYS A 65 3.40 -16.96 0.59
CA LYS A 65 2.80 -17.63 1.78
C LYS A 65 2.24 -16.63 2.78
N LEU A 66 2.99 -15.56 3.07
CA LEU A 66 2.54 -14.49 3.98
C LEU A 66 1.34 -13.75 3.40
N TRP A 67 1.34 -13.46 2.11
CA TRP A 67 0.21 -12.83 1.42
C TRP A 67 -1.06 -13.67 1.54
N GLY A 68 -0.96 -14.99 1.38
CA GLY A 68 -2.09 -15.92 1.58
C GLY A 68 -2.63 -15.98 3.01
N ARG A 69 -1.90 -15.44 4.00
CA ARG A 69 -2.33 -15.33 5.40
C ARG A 69 -2.96 -13.97 5.74
N VAL A 70 -2.88 -12.98 4.84
CA VAL A 70 -3.48 -11.67 5.07
C VAL A 70 -4.99 -11.85 5.14
N ASP A 71 -5.59 -11.54 6.29
CA ASP A 71 -7.04 -11.46 6.41
C ASP A 71 -7.52 -10.11 5.83
N PRO A 72 -8.40 -10.08 4.82
CA PRO A 72 -8.95 -8.84 4.30
C PRO A 72 -9.60 -7.97 5.39
N ARG A 73 -10.15 -8.58 6.44
CA ARG A 73 -10.80 -7.87 7.56
C ARG A 73 -9.82 -7.02 8.35
N ASP A 74 -8.58 -7.48 8.53
CA ASP A 74 -7.53 -6.72 9.21
C ASP A 74 -7.13 -5.45 8.43
N SER A 75 -7.37 -5.46 7.11
CA SER A 75 -7.08 -4.32 6.24
C SER A 75 -8.27 -3.38 6.01
N TRP A 76 -9.49 -3.81 6.36
CA TRP A 76 -10.73 -3.06 6.15
C TRP A 76 -10.71 -1.70 6.85
N HIS A 77 -10.18 -1.67 8.08
CA HIS A 77 -10.05 -0.45 8.88
C HIS A 77 -9.17 0.62 8.23
N TYR A 78 -8.21 0.22 7.38
CA TYR A 78 -7.35 1.17 6.67
C TYR A 78 -8.09 1.88 5.55
N THR A 79 -9.08 1.23 4.94
CA THR A 79 -9.92 1.82 3.91
C THR A 79 -11.07 2.63 4.48
N GLU A 80 -11.67 2.21 5.60
CA GLU A 80 -12.76 2.96 6.26
C GLU A 80 -12.27 4.29 6.85
N HIS A 81 -11.13 4.28 7.53
CA HIS A 81 -10.59 5.49 8.18
C HIS A 81 -9.80 6.40 7.23
N LEU A 82 -9.77 6.10 5.93
CA LEU A 82 -9.03 6.91 4.97
C LEU A 82 -9.54 8.35 4.94
N ALA A 83 -10.86 8.55 5.11
CA ALA A 83 -11.47 9.87 5.22
C ALA A 83 -10.92 10.65 6.43
N CYS A 84 -10.96 10.06 7.65
CA CYS A 84 -10.38 10.70 8.84
C CYS A 84 -8.89 11.00 8.70
N LYS A 85 -8.11 10.09 8.11
CA LYS A 85 -6.68 10.35 7.87
C LYS A 85 -6.47 11.53 6.91
N SER A 86 -7.32 11.66 5.91
CA SER A 86 -7.28 12.79 4.99
C SER A 86 -7.63 14.10 5.69
N GLU A 87 -8.61 14.06 6.61
CA GLU A 87 -8.97 15.20 7.47
C GLU A 87 -7.81 15.60 8.40
N ASP A 88 -7.11 14.63 8.99
CA ASP A 88 -5.93 14.89 9.83
C ASP A 88 -4.83 15.59 9.02
N VAL A 89 -4.55 15.15 7.80
CA VAL A 89 -3.58 15.80 6.89
C VAL A 89 -4.02 17.24 6.55
N ILE A 90 -5.31 17.45 6.31
CA ILE A 90 -5.86 18.80 6.07
C ILE A 90 -5.67 19.69 7.31
N ALA A 91 -5.92 19.16 8.50
CA ALA A 91 -5.78 19.88 9.76
C ALA A 91 -4.33 20.33 10.01
N VAL A 92 -3.35 19.49 9.66
CA VAL A 92 -1.92 19.83 9.73
C VAL A 92 -1.38 20.51 8.46
N ARG A 93 -2.27 20.97 7.56
CA ARG A 93 -1.93 21.72 6.34
C ARG A 93 -0.96 20.98 5.41
N GLY A 94 -1.12 19.66 5.28
CA GLY A 94 -0.30 18.82 4.42
C GLY A 94 1.03 18.37 5.04
N LEU A 95 1.28 18.66 6.32
CA LEU A 95 2.42 18.11 7.06
C LEU A 95 2.19 16.63 7.42
N ALA A 96 3.25 15.95 7.84
CA ALA A 96 3.18 14.55 8.24
C ALA A 96 2.27 14.36 9.46
N THR A 97 1.45 13.31 9.40
CA THR A 97 0.62 12.85 10.52
C THR A 97 1.36 11.79 11.35
N ILE A 98 0.81 11.38 12.49
CA ILE A 98 1.44 10.41 13.42
C ILE A 98 1.23 8.94 13.02
N TYR A 99 0.67 8.66 11.84
CA TYR A 99 0.24 7.31 11.43
C TYR A 99 1.28 6.50 10.69
#